data_AF-A0AA86PBX6-F1
#
_entry.id   AF-A0AA86PBX6-F1
#
_cell.length_a   1.000
_cell.length_b   1.000
_cell.length_c   1.000
_cell.angle_alpha   90.00
_cell.angle_beta   90.00
_cell.angle_gamma   90.00
#
_symmetry.space_group_name_H-M   'P 1'
#
loop_
_entity.id
_entity.type
_entity.pdbx_description
1 polymer ?
#
loop_
_entity_poly.entity_id
_entity_poly.type
_entity_poly.pdbx_seq_one_letter_code
_entity_poly.pdbx_strand_id
1 'polypeptide(L)'
;MYQKYPKSLKNDQKYKYYQHNQNCYQAVVCAMTSPQNPEIFRAGPKYASGNAPKGMCGAVYAAIKLKPEFEKEIIENFEKVTGGLTCKQLKGGKTSCSDLVDIAINLVKK
;
A
#
# COMPACT_ATOMS: atom_id res chain seq x y z
N MET A 1 -15.99 -0.35 -19.72
CA MET A 1 -14.77 0.02 -20.45
C MET A 1 -13.56 -0.47 -19.65
N TYR A 2 -12.98 -1.62 -20.03
CA TYR A 2 -11.76 -2.13 -19.39
C TYR A 2 -10.54 -1.53 -20.11
N GLN A 3 -9.73 -0.76 -19.41
CA GLN A 3 -8.56 -0.09 -19.98
C GLN A 3 -7.49 -1.14 -20.33
N LYS A 4 -7.04 -1.13 -21.59
CA LYS A 4 -6.02 -2.04 -22.15
C LYS A 4 -4.63 -1.73 -21.57
N TYR A 5 -3.89 -2.76 -21.16
CA TYR A 5 -2.53 -2.65 -20.63
C TYR A 5 -1.46 -2.58 -21.72
N PRO A 6 -0.38 -1.81 -21.54
CA PRO A 6 0.81 -1.93 -22.38
C PRO A 6 1.63 -3.17 -22.00
N LYS A 7 2.09 -3.89 -23.03
CA LYS A 7 3.03 -5.02 -22.95
C LYS A 7 4.43 -4.51 -22.60
N SER A 8 5.10 -5.23 -21.69
CA SER A 8 6.51 -5.11 -21.30
C SER A 8 6.88 -4.03 -20.28
N LEU A 9 7.32 -4.47 -19.10
CA LEU A 9 7.98 -3.65 -18.10
C LEU A 9 9.44 -4.10 -18.00
N LYS A 10 10.36 -3.26 -18.46
CA LYS A 10 11.81 -3.45 -18.31
C LYS A 10 12.27 -2.92 -16.96
N ASN A 11 13.17 -3.69 -16.36
CA ASN A 11 13.92 -3.44 -15.13
C ASN A 11 14.39 -1.99 -15.01
N ASP A 12 13.86 -1.25 -14.03
CA ASP A 12 14.62 -0.22 -13.33
C ASP A 12 14.04 -0.02 -11.92
N GLN A 13 14.91 -0.19 -10.93
CA GLN A 13 14.60 -0.54 -9.55
C GLN A 13 14.23 0.66 -8.66
N LYS A 14 13.83 1.77 -9.27
CA LYS A 14 13.39 3.00 -8.59
C LYS A 14 12.17 3.59 -9.31
N TYR A 15 11.04 3.62 -8.63
CA TYR A 15 9.93 4.57 -8.88
C TYR A 15 9.33 4.61 -10.29
N LYS A 16 8.64 3.53 -10.70
CA LYS A 16 7.59 3.58 -11.75
C LYS A 16 6.19 3.14 -11.29
N TYR A 17 5.99 2.91 -10.00
CA TYR A 17 4.70 2.40 -9.50
C TYR A 17 3.62 3.48 -9.31
N TYR A 18 4.01 4.76 -9.31
CA TYR A 18 3.08 5.90 -9.29
C TYR A 18 2.56 6.28 -10.68
N GLN A 19 2.61 5.40 -11.68
CA GLN A 19 2.26 5.79 -13.05
C GLN A 19 0.76 5.85 -13.36
N HIS A 20 -0.15 5.47 -12.46
CA HIS A 20 -1.59 5.62 -12.70
C HIS A 20 -2.45 5.70 -11.43
N ASN A 21 -2.66 6.88 -10.84
CA ASN A 21 -3.73 7.14 -9.84
C ASN A 21 -3.92 6.06 -8.74
N GLN A 22 -2.86 5.33 -8.38
CA GLN A 22 -2.96 4.22 -7.45
C GLN A 22 -3.03 4.77 -6.02
N ASN A 23 -3.93 4.22 -5.22
CA ASN A 23 -3.95 4.51 -3.80
C ASN A 23 -2.86 3.73 -3.04
N CYS A 24 -2.68 4.05 -1.75
CA CYS A 24 -1.64 3.42 -0.93
C CYS A 24 -1.74 1.89 -0.87
N TYR A 25 -2.96 1.33 -0.85
CA TYR A 25 -3.16 -0.12 -0.83
C TYR A 25 -2.71 -0.76 -2.15
N GLN A 26 -3.15 -0.19 -3.27
CA GLN A 26 -2.80 -0.66 -4.62
C GLN A 26 -1.28 -0.62 -4.84
N ALA A 27 -0.61 0.43 -4.38
CA ALA A 27 0.84 0.57 -4.51
C ALA A 27 1.60 -0.56 -3.79
N VAL A 28 1.21 -0.91 -2.56
CA VAL A 28 1.83 -2.01 -1.80
C VAL A 28 1.58 -3.35 -2.48
N VAL A 29 0.34 -3.65 -2.87
CA VAL A 29 0.01 -4.93 -3.54
C VAL A 29 0.77 -5.08 -4.86
N CYS A 30 0.85 -4.01 -5.64
CA CYS A 30 1.58 -3.97 -6.90
C CYS A 30 3.08 -4.25 -6.69
N ALA A 31 3.68 -3.64 -5.67
CA ALA A 31 5.10 -3.80 -5.35
C ALA A 31 5.47 -5.18 -4.77
N MET A 32 4.54 -5.81 -4.05
CA MET A 32 4.79 -7.08 -3.35
C MET A 32 4.36 -8.33 -4.12
N THR A 33 3.54 -8.17 -5.15
CA THR A 33 3.01 -9.31 -5.93
C THR A 33 3.36 -9.16 -7.40
N SER A 34 2.42 -8.71 -8.22
CA SER A 34 2.58 -8.42 -9.64
C SER A 34 1.64 -7.29 -10.02
N PRO A 35 2.00 -6.43 -11.00
CA PRO A 35 1.10 -5.42 -11.53
C PRO A 35 -0.18 -5.98 -12.16
N GLN A 36 -0.25 -7.28 -12.45
CA GLN A 36 -1.45 -7.95 -12.97
C GLN A 36 -2.36 -8.51 -11.86
N ASN A 37 -2.02 -8.32 -10.58
CA ASN A 37 -2.83 -8.85 -9.49
C ASN A 37 -4.24 -8.22 -9.53
N PRO A 38 -5.32 -9.03 -9.65
CA PRO A 38 -6.68 -8.52 -9.75
C PRO A 38 -7.12 -7.71 -8.51
N GLU A 39 -6.50 -7.94 -7.35
CA GLU A 39 -6.76 -7.17 -6.14
C GLU A 39 -6.41 -5.69 -6.28
N ILE A 40 -5.46 -5.35 -7.15
CA ILE A 40 -5.12 -3.94 -7.46
C ILE A 40 -6.35 -3.24 -8.05
N PHE A 41 -7.08 -3.89 -8.97
CA PHE A 41 -8.26 -3.28 -9.60
C PHE A 41 -9.47 -3.31 -8.67
N ARG A 42 -9.67 -4.40 -7.93
CA ARG A 42 -10.76 -4.55 -6.96
C ARG A 42 -10.66 -3.58 -5.78
N ALA A 43 -9.44 -3.19 -5.41
CA ALA A 43 -9.21 -2.22 -4.34
C ALA A 43 -9.86 -0.87 -4.62
N GLY A 44 -9.85 -0.39 -5.87
CA GLY A 44 -10.54 0.83 -6.32
C GLY A 44 -10.48 1.99 -5.31
N PRO A 45 -11.57 2.74 -5.08
CA PRO A 45 -11.65 3.75 -4.01
C PRO A 45 -11.86 3.16 -2.60
N LYS A 46 -12.09 1.84 -2.48
CA LYS A 46 -12.46 1.16 -1.22
C LYS A 46 -11.38 1.26 -0.15
N TYR A 47 -10.11 1.32 -0.54
CA TYR A 47 -8.97 1.40 0.39
C TYR A 47 -8.19 2.72 0.27
N ALA A 48 -8.71 3.68 -0.49
CA ALA A 48 -8.11 5.00 -0.63
C ALA A 48 -8.46 5.90 0.57
N SER A 49 -7.59 6.87 0.88
CA SER A 49 -7.89 7.98 1.80
C SER A 49 -8.42 7.60 3.19
N GLY A 50 -8.04 6.41 3.71
CA GLY A 50 -8.51 5.91 5.00
C GLY A 50 -9.83 5.15 4.94
N ASN A 51 -10.32 4.76 3.76
CA ASN A 51 -11.54 3.96 3.61
C ASN A 51 -11.34 2.47 3.97
N ALA A 52 -10.10 2.04 4.27
CA ALA A 52 -9.88 0.72 4.82
C ALA A 52 -10.60 0.57 6.17
N PRO A 53 -10.93 -0.68 6.58
CA PRO A 53 -11.69 -0.92 7.81
C PRO A 53 -11.14 -0.14 9.01
N LYS A 54 -12.04 0.46 9.80
CA LYS A 54 -11.71 1.30 10.97
C LYS A 54 -10.90 2.57 10.67
N GLY A 55 -10.86 3.04 9.42
CA GLY A 55 -10.12 4.25 9.06
C GLY A 55 -8.64 4.01 8.73
N MET A 56 -8.22 2.74 8.63
CA MET A 56 -6.83 2.33 8.57
C MET A 56 -6.12 2.88 7.32
N CYS A 57 -4.81 3.11 7.43
CA CYS A 57 -3.98 3.44 6.29
C CYS A 57 -4.00 2.30 5.26
N GLY A 58 -4.26 2.62 4.00
CA GLY A 58 -4.31 1.63 2.93
C GLY A 58 -3.00 0.84 2.78
N ALA A 59 -1.85 1.47 3.07
CA ALA A 59 -0.54 0.82 3.00
C ALA A 59 -0.39 -0.32 4.03
N VAL A 60 -0.63 -0.04 5.32
CA VAL A 60 -0.53 -1.08 6.36
C VAL A 60 -1.62 -2.13 6.21
N TYR A 61 -2.82 -1.73 5.80
CA TYR A 61 -3.90 -2.68 5.54
C TYR A 61 -3.54 -3.66 4.40
N ALA A 62 -2.86 -3.19 3.34
CA ALA A 62 -2.33 -4.07 2.30
C ALA A 62 -1.27 -5.03 2.84
N ALA A 63 -0.35 -4.54 3.67
CA ALA A 63 0.68 -5.38 4.28
C ALA A 63 0.07 -6.53 5.10
N ILE A 64 -0.91 -6.24 5.95
CA ILE A 64 -1.66 -7.23 6.73
C ILE A 64 -2.35 -8.24 5.81
N LYS A 65 -2.95 -7.78 4.70
CA LYS A 65 -3.61 -8.67 3.75
C LYS A 65 -2.66 -9.60 3.01
N LEU A 66 -1.42 -9.17 2.78
CA LEU A 66 -0.40 -9.98 2.11
C LEU A 66 0.25 -11.00 3.04
N LYS A 67 0.39 -10.67 4.33
CA LYS A 67 1.02 -11.50 5.37
C LYS A 67 0.15 -11.54 6.63
N PRO A 68 -1.04 -12.17 6.58
CA PRO A 68 -1.97 -12.19 7.71
C PRO A 68 -1.39 -12.86 8.95
N GLU A 69 -0.48 -13.83 8.79
CA GLU A 69 0.21 -14.50 9.88
C GLU A 69 1.12 -13.56 10.70
N PHE A 70 1.51 -12.41 10.11
CA PHE A 70 2.33 -11.38 10.77
C PHE A 70 1.52 -10.12 11.11
N GLU A 71 0.17 -10.18 11.13
CA GLU A 71 -0.69 -9.00 11.34
C GLU A 71 -0.27 -8.18 12.57
N LYS A 72 -0.09 -8.84 13.72
CA LYS A 72 0.27 -8.16 14.97
C LYS A 72 1.62 -7.45 14.87
N GLU A 73 2.63 -8.13 14.33
CA GLU A 73 3.97 -7.57 14.16
C GLU A 73 3.97 -6.41 13.16
N ILE A 74 3.24 -6.53 12.05
CA ILE A 74 3.11 -5.47 11.05
C ILE A 74 2.46 -4.24 11.68
N ILE A 75 1.38 -4.40 12.44
CA ILE A 75 0.69 -3.29 13.12
C ILE A 75 1.63 -2.61 14.11
N GLU A 76 2.26 -3.39 15.01
CA GLU A 76 3.14 -2.85 16.05
C GLU A 76 4.34 -2.12 15.46
N ASN A 77 5.01 -2.70 14.47
CA ASN A 77 6.16 -2.08 13.83
C ASN A 77 5.77 -0.85 13.00
N PHE A 78 4.63 -0.90 12.29
CA PHE A 78 4.17 0.23 11.50
C PHE A 78 3.80 1.42 12.41
N GLU A 79 3.06 1.18 13.48
CA GLU A 79 2.68 2.21 14.44
C GLU A 79 3.91 2.78 15.16
N LYS A 80 4.87 1.93 15.54
CA LYS A 80 6.12 2.37 16.17
C LYS A 80 6.93 3.33 15.29
N VAL A 81 6.94 3.12 13.97
CA VAL A 81 7.68 3.95 13.02
C VAL A 81 6.91 5.22 12.64
N THR A 82 5.60 5.10 12.45
CA THR A 82 4.79 6.18 11.85
C THR A 82 4.02 7.00 12.88
N GLY A 83 3.87 6.51 14.12
CA GLY A 83 3.11 7.13 15.19
C GLY A 83 1.59 6.98 15.06
N GLY A 84 1.10 6.14 14.13
CA GLY A 84 -0.33 5.89 13.99
C GLY A 84 -0.68 4.81 12.98
N LEU A 85 -1.97 4.44 12.94
CA LEU A 85 -2.46 3.35 12.09
C LEU A 85 -3.53 3.81 11.09
N THR A 86 -4.17 4.94 11.36
CA THR A 86 -5.23 5.49 10.51
C THR A 86 -4.72 6.65 9.65
N CYS A 87 -5.30 6.84 8.46
CA CYS A 87 -4.96 8.01 7.65
C CYS A 87 -5.20 9.32 8.41
N LYS A 88 -6.19 9.38 9.31
CA LYS A 88 -6.48 10.57 10.11
C LYS A 88 -5.37 10.87 11.13
N GLN A 89 -4.81 9.86 11.79
CA GLN A 89 -3.68 10.02 12.72
C GLN A 89 -2.39 10.44 12.00
N LEU A 90 -2.17 9.90 10.80
CA LEU A 90 -0.95 10.12 10.03
C LEU A 90 -0.98 11.45 9.25
N LYS A 91 -2.18 11.95 8.93
CA LYS A 91 -2.36 13.20 8.19
C LYS A 91 -1.93 14.40 9.04
N GLY A 92 -1.08 15.25 8.47
CA GLY A 92 -0.51 16.41 9.16
C GLY A 92 0.81 16.12 9.89
N GLY A 93 1.28 14.87 9.88
CA GLY A 93 2.63 14.51 10.31
C GLY A 93 3.70 14.81 9.26
N LYS A 94 4.95 14.40 9.55
CA LYS A 94 6.11 14.56 8.64
C LYS A 94 6.18 13.49 7.53
N THR A 95 5.38 12.42 7.64
CA THR A 95 5.46 11.24 6.79
C THR A 95 4.43 11.32 5.67
N SER A 96 4.90 11.29 4.41
CA SER A 96 4.02 11.33 3.24
C SER A 96 3.35 9.99 2.98
N CYS A 97 2.27 9.96 2.18
CA CYS A 97 1.63 8.70 1.78
C CYS A 97 2.59 7.75 1.05
N SER A 98 3.56 8.27 0.28
CA SER A 98 4.61 7.47 -0.34
C SER A 98 5.54 6.84 0.69
N ASP A 99 5.93 7.57 1.73
CA ASP A 99 6.80 7.03 2.78
C ASP A 99 6.08 5.91 3.55
N LEU A 100 4.78 6.07 3.81
CA LEU A 100 3.96 5.03 4.45
C LEU A 100 3.87 3.76 3.60
N VAL A 101 3.85 3.89 2.27
CA VAL A 101 3.89 2.75 1.34
C VAL A 101 5.23 2.05 1.42
N ASP A 102 6.34 2.79 1.38
CA ASP A 102 7.69 2.23 1.46
C ASP A 102 7.92 1.50 2.80
N ILE A 103 7.45 2.08 3.91
CA ILE A 103 7.49 1.44 5.23
C ILE A 103 6.71 0.12 5.21
N ALA A 104 5.47 0.13 4.70
CA ALA A 104 4.64 -1.08 4.64
C ALA A 104 5.28 -2.18 3.78
N ILE A 105 5.86 -1.83 2.62
CA ILE A 105 6.58 -2.76 1.75
C ILE A 105 7.76 -3.40 2.50
N ASN A 106 8.54 -2.60 3.23
CA ASN A 106 9.68 -3.09 3.99
C ASN A 106 9.28 -4.05 5.12
N LEU A 107 8.12 -3.84 5.76
CA LEU A 107 7.59 -4.75 6.76
C LEU A 107 7.18 -6.10 6.16
N VAL A 108 6.67 -6.12 4.92
CA VAL A 108 6.29 -7.37 4.24
C VAL A 108 7.52 -8.12 3.71
N LYS A 109 8.61 -7.42 3.35
CA LYS A 109 9.83 -8.05 2.80
C LYS A 109 10.70 -8.74 3.85
N LYS A 110 10.61 -8.33 5.11
CA LYS A 110 11.18 -9.07 6.23
C LYS A 110 10.53 -10.43 6.36
#